data_AF-A0AAE9E3V2-F1
#
_entry.id   AF-A0AAE9E3V2-F1
#
_cell.length_a   1.000
_cell.length_b   1.000
_cell.length_c   1.000
_cell.angle_alpha   90.00
_cell.angle_beta   90.00
_cell.angle_gamma   90.00
#
_symmetry.space_group_name_H-M   'P 1'
#
loop_
_entity.id
_entity.type
_entity.pdbx_description
1 polymer ?
#
loop_
_entity_poly.entity_id
_entity_poly.type
_entity_poly.pdbx_seq_one_letter_code
_entity_poly.pdbx_strand_id
1 'polypeptide(L)'
;MDLTEQQIRGLPHQDLINCFLQMREEFNEFQTSSSEIEKMMDTEMDELRSKLKKEESKVSQLTTEQLKNKDRQEESRVQWINLEEQLRRENAELQERCERQKERILKLEQRNDALETSERNKEFLSLDLGTKLDQAVEKIAMLESELHEKQEREHEHIRTSERPRLIVEPLRNDPEMLPDEPSPGPSKEEFRMSIDDVHMEDVQDTMEETISKIDEVCIDDNKNIQAKNRSVSTGTGAGACINRIVKDLMTKVERLDSILSTIRVSNSSNNNSVHLTTTRA
;
A
#
# COMPACT_ATOMS: atom_id res chain seq x y z
N MET A 1 -30.87 1.32 101.97
CA MET A 1 -31.74 1.77 103.08
C MET A 1 -31.01 2.91 103.75
N ASP A 2 -31.49 4.15 103.61
CA ASP A 2 -30.81 5.31 104.21
C ASP A 2 -31.29 5.51 105.65
N LEU A 3 -30.62 4.83 106.58
CA LEU A 3 -30.76 5.10 108.02
C LEU A 3 -30.07 6.43 108.33
N THR A 4 -30.78 7.35 108.98
CA THR A 4 -30.20 8.62 109.42
C THR A 4 -29.16 8.38 110.53
N GLU A 5 -28.16 9.25 110.62
CA GLU A 5 -27.03 9.12 111.56
C GLU A 5 -27.46 8.93 113.04
N GLN A 6 -28.62 9.49 113.41
CA GLN A 6 -29.24 9.31 114.74
C GLN A 6 -29.85 7.92 114.95
N GLN A 7 -30.42 7.31 113.91
CA GLN A 7 -30.96 5.95 113.95
C GLN A 7 -29.84 4.91 114.05
N ILE A 8 -28.68 5.19 113.44
CA ILE A 8 -27.49 4.31 113.50
C ILE A 8 -26.93 4.25 114.93
N ARG A 9 -26.91 5.37 115.67
CA ARG A 9 -26.37 5.42 117.05
C ARG A 9 -27.24 4.74 118.10
N GLY A 10 -28.53 4.51 117.82
CA GLY A 10 -29.48 3.86 118.73
C GLY A 10 -29.60 2.34 118.56
N LEU A 11 -28.93 1.77 117.56
CA LEU A 11 -29.01 0.33 117.26
C LEU A 11 -28.22 -0.50 118.29
N PRO A 12 -28.71 -1.70 118.64
CA PRO A 12 -27.93 -2.70 119.37
C PRO A 12 -26.57 -2.93 118.69
N HIS A 13 -25.52 -3.17 119.47
CA HIS A 13 -24.15 -3.33 118.95
C HIS A 13 -24.05 -4.36 117.83
N GLN A 14 -24.83 -5.45 117.91
CA GLN A 14 -24.90 -6.49 116.90
C GLN A 14 -25.45 -5.98 115.55
N ASP A 15 -26.49 -5.14 115.57
CA ASP A 15 -27.11 -4.59 114.36
C ASP A 15 -26.23 -3.53 113.71
N LEU A 16 -25.48 -2.76 114.52
CA LEU A 16 -24.47 -1.82 114.03
C LEU A 16 -23.34 -2.55 113.29
N ILE A 17 -22.84 -3.65 113.86
CA ILE A 17 -21.83 -4.50 113.21
C ILE A 17 -22.37 -5.07 111.89
N ASN A 18 -23.60 -5.55 111.88
CA ASN A 18 -24.24 -6.07 110.66
C ASN A 18 -24.36 -4.98 109.58
N CYS A 19 -24.76 -3.76 109.94
CA CYS A 19 -24.80 -2.61 109.01
C CYS A 19 -23.41 -2.27 108.44
N PHE A 20 -22.36 -2.27 109.27
CA PHE A 20 -20.99 -2.03 108.78
C PHE A 20 -20.49 -3.14 107.86
N LEU A 21 -20.78 -4.40 108.18
CA LEU A 21 -20.42 -5.54 107.34
C LEU A 21 -21.12 -5.46 105.98
N GLN A 22 -22.42 -5.14 105.97
CA GLN A 22 -23.20 -4.96 104.76
C GLN A 22 -22.67 -3.79 103.90
N MET A 23 -22.41 -2.63 104.50
CA MET A 23 -21.87 -1.46 103.78
C MET A 23 -20.47 -1.71 103.22
N ARG A 24 -19.64 -2.48 103.92
CA ARG A 24 -18.32 -2.92 103.43
C ARG A 24 -18.45 -3.89 102.26
N GLU A 25 -19.44 -4.77 102.29
CA GLU A 25 -19.72 -5.72 101.20
C GLU A 25 -20.23 -4.98 99.96
N GLU A 26 -21.21 -4.08 100.12
CA GLU A 26 -21.71 -3.19 99.05
C GLU A 26 -20.59 -2.32 98.44
N PHE A 27 -19.68 -1.79 99.27
CA PHE A 27 -18.53 -1.03 98.78
C PHE A 27 -17.55 -1.89 97.98
N ASN A 28 -17.27 -3.12 98.43
CA ASN A 28 -16.41 -4.05 97.69
C ASN A 28 -17.05 -4.48 96.37
N GLU A 29 -18.37 -4.73 96.35
CA GLU A 29 -19.11 -5.02 95.11
C GLU A 29 -19.03 -3.84 94.14
N PHE A 30 -19.24 -2.61 94.63
CA PHE A 30 -19.10 -1.41 93.81
C PHE A 30 -17.69 -1.24 93.25
N GLN A 31 -16.65 -1.44 94.07
CA GLN A 31 -15.27 -1.31 93.62
C GLN A 31 -14.91 -2.36 92.57
N THR A 32 -15.41 -3.59 92.75
CA THR A 32 -15.21 -4.69 91.81
C THR A 32 -15.94 -4.42 90.49
N SER A 33 -17.21 -4.00 90.55
CA SER A 33 -18.02 -3.65 89.39
C SER A 33 -17.43 -2.46 88.61
N SER A 34 -16.98 -1.42 89.32
CA SER A 34 -16.34 -0.26 88.70
C SER A 34 -15.05 -0.65 87.98
N SER A 35 -14.23 -1.52 88.58
CA SER A 35 -13.00 -2.02 87.94
C SER A 35 -13.28 -2.92 86.74
N GLU A 36 -14.36 -3.72 86.77
CA GLU A 36 -14.78 -4.53 85.64
C GLU A 36 -15.25 -3.67 84.46
N ILE A 37 -16.04 -2.62 84.73
CA ILE A 37 -16.50 -1.67 83.72
C ILE A 37 -15.32 -0.92 83.09
N GLU A 38 -14.37 -0.44 83.90
CA GLU A 38 -13.16 0.23 83.41
C GLU A 38 -12.36 -0.69 82.47
N LYS A 39 -12.16 -1.96 82.86
CA LYS A 39 -11.51 -2.94 81.98
C LYS A 39 -12.27 -3.17 80.69
N MET A 40 -13.61 -3.28 80.72
CA MET A 40 -14.40 -3.41 79.49
C MET A 40 -14.23 -2.19 78.58
N MET A 41 -14.28 -0.98 79.14
CA MET A 41 -14.06 0.25 78.38
C MET A 41 -12.67 0.29 77.75
N ASP A 42 -11.63 -0.09 78.49
CA ASP A 42 -10.27 -0.16 77.95
C ASP A 42 -10.17 -1.17 76.80
N THR A 43 -10.78 -2.35 76.93
CA THR A 43 -10.82 -3.33 75.84
C THR A 43 -11.55 -2.81 74.61
N GLU A 44 -12.68 -2.12 74.78
CA GLU A 44 -13.44 -1.52 73.67
C GLU A 44 -12.64 -0.41 72.99
N MET A 45 -11.96 0.43 73.77
CA MET A 45 -11.07 1.47 73.25
C MET A 45 -9.91 0.90 72.44
N ASP A 46 -9.28 -0.17 72.91
CA ASP A 46 -8.20 -0.85 72.20
C ASP A 46 -8.70 -1.52 70.91
N GLU A 47 -9.87 -2.15 70.95
CA GLU A 47 -10.51 -2.68 69.75
C GLU A 47 -10.81 -1.59 68.71
N LEU A 48 -11.36 -0.46 69.14
CA LEU A 48 -11.67 0.66 68.26
C LEU A 48 -10.40 1.26 67.65
N ARG A 49 -9.32 1.43 68.45
CA ARG A 49 -8.01 1.87 67.95
C ARG A 49 -7.44 0.90 66.93
N SER A 50 -7.55 -0.41 67.17
CA SER A 50 -7.12 -1.45 66.25
C SER A 50 -7.93 -1.43 64.95
N LYS A 51 -9.26 -1.27 65.03
CA LYS A 51 -10.15 -1.13 63.88
C LYS A 51 -9.82 0.13 63.06
N LEU A 52 -9.63 1.26 63.72
CA LEU A 52 -9.24 2.52 63.07
C LEU A 52 -7.93 2.36 62.29
N LYS A 53 -6.88 1.82 62.92
CA LYS A 53 -5.59 1.60 62.27
C LYS A 53 -5.67 0.67 61.06
N LYS A 54 -6.51 -0.37 61.14
CA LYS A 54 -6.76 -1.27 59.99
C LYS A 54 -7.43 -0.55 58.84
N GLU A 55 -8.44 0.27 59.14
CA GLU A 55 -9.16 1.02 58.10
C GLU A 55 -8.29 2.12 57.49
N GLU A 56 -7.48 2.82 58.27
CA GLU A 56 -6.48 3.78 57.77
C GLU A 56 -5.48 3.13 56.81
N SER A 57 -4.97 1.94 57.17
CA SER A 57 -4.09 1.16 56.30
C SER A 57 -4.78 0.80 54.99
N LYS A 58 -6.04 0.36 55.06
CA LYS A 58 -6.84 0.00 53.88
C LYS A 58 -7.12 1.21 52.99
N VAL A 59 -7.45 2.37 53.56
CA VAL A 59 -7.63 3.62 52.82
C VAL A 59 -6.33 4.01 52.11
N SER A 60 -5.18 3.91 52.78
CA SER A 60 -3.87 4.19 52.18
C SER A 60 -3.55 3.26 51.01
N GLN A 61 -3.84 1.95 51.15
CA GLN A 61 -3.69 0.97 50.08
C GLN A 61 -4.59 1.29 48.87
N LEU A 62 -5.89 1.51 49.11
CA LEU A 62 -6.85 1.83 48.06
C LEU A 62 -6.49 3.13 47.33
N THR A 63 -6.01 4.14 48.05
CA THR A 63 -5.56 5.41 47.45
C THR A 63 -4.36 5.18 46.52
N THR A 64 -3.42 4.34 46.95
CA THR A 64 -2.24 4.00 46.14
C THR A 64 -2.62 3.21 44.89
N GLU A 65 -3.54 2.25 45.02
CA GLU A 65 -4.06 1.47 43.88
C GLU A 65 -4.85 2.34 42.91
N GLN A 66 -5.66 3.26 43.42
CA GLN A 66 -6.39 4.23 42.60
C GLN A 66 -5.43 5.08 41.77
N LEU A 67 -4.36 5.58 42.37
CA LEU A 67 -3.36 6.38 41.66
C LEU A 67 -2.69 5.58 40.54
N LYS A 68 -2.25 4.34 40.84
CA LYS A 68 -1.65 3.45 39.83
C LYS A 68 -2.61 3.11 38.69
N ASN A 69 -3.89 2.90 39.00
CA ASN A 69 -4.89 2.64 37.96
C ASN A 69 -5.15 3.87 37.10
N LYS A 70 -5.18 5.07 37.70
CA LYS A 70 -5.29 6.33 36.97
C LYS A 70 -4.12 6.54 36.02
N ASP A 71 -2.88 6.28 36.47
CA ASP A 71 -1.69 6.42 35.65
C ASP A 71 -1.71 5.45 34.45
N ARG A 72 -2.05 4.17 34.68
CA ARG A 72 -2.20 3.19 33.60
C ARG A 72 -3.30 3.57 32.61
N GLN A 73 -4.41 4.12 33.11
CA GLN A 73 -5.49 4.57 32.25
C GLN A 73 -5.04 5.74 31.37
N GLU A 74 -4.30 6.68 31.93
CA GLU A 74 -3.77 7.82 31.18
C GLU A 74 -2.73 7.38 30.13
N GLU A 75 -1.82 6.46 30.48
CA GLU A 75 -0.88 5.86 29.53
C GLU A 75 -1.60 5.18 28.37
N SER A 76 -2.63 4.38 28.66
CA SER A 76 -3.44 3.73 27.62
C SER A 76 -4.17 4.77 26.77
N ARG A 77 -4.74 5.82 27.37
CA ARG A 77 -5.41 6.91 26.65
C ARG A 77 -4.46 7.60 25.67
N VAL A 78 -3.24 7.91 26.10
CA VAL A 78 -2.21 8.52 25.24
C VAL A 78 -1.81 7.58 24.11
N GLN A 79 -1.64 6.28 24.38
CA GLN A 79 -1.35 5.29 23.33
C GLN A 79 -2.47 5.22 22.28
N TRP A 80 -3.73 5.22 22.71
CA TRP A 80 -4.87 5.20 21.80
C TRP A 80 -4.93 6.44 20.92
N ILE A 81 -4.70 7.63 21.48
CA ILE A 81 -4.65 8.89 20.72
C ILE A 81 -3.54 8.85 19.68
N ASN A 82 -2.34 8.40 20.06
CA ASN A 82 -1.20 8.31 19.14
C ASN A 82 -1.47 7.31 18.01
N LEU A 83 -2.09 6.16 18.31
CA LEU A 83 -2.46 5.17 17.32
C LEU A 83 -3.52 5.70 16.36
N GLU A 84 -4.54 6.39 16.89
CA GLU A 84 -5.57 7.03 16.09
C GLU A 84 -5.00 8.09 15.16
N GLU A 85 -4.08 8.93 15.65
CA GLU A 85 -3.40 9.93 14.84
C GLU A 85 -2.53 9.31 13.75
N GLN A 86 -1.80 8.25 14.06
CA GLN A 86 -1.03 7.50 13.06
C GLN A 86 -1.94 6.93 11.97
N LEU A 87 -3.02 6.25 12.35
CA LEU A 87 -3.97 5.69 11.39
C LEU A 87 -4.63 6.77 10.53
N ARG A 88 -4.95 7.93 11.13
CA ARG A 88 -5.49 9.08 10.39
C ARG A 88 -4.50 9.60 9.35
N ARG A 89 -3.21 9.69 9.69
CA ARG A 89 -2.14 10.09 8.74
C ARG A 89 -1.98 9.08 7.62
N GLU A 90 -1.89 7.78 7.94
CA GLU A 90 -1.77 6.72 6.93
C GLU A 90 -2.97 6.70 5.97
N ASN A 91 -4.18 6.90 6.48
CA ASN A 91 -5.38 6.93 5.65
C ASN A 91 -5.38 8.15 4.71
N ALA A 92 -4.98 9.32 5.19
CA ALA A 92 -4.81 10.51 4.35
C ALA A 92 -3.77 10.29 3.24
N GLU A 93 -2.63 9.67 3.55
CA GLU A 93 -1.61 9.32 2.56
C GLU A 93 -2.13 8.32 1.52
N LEU A 94 -2.90 7.31 1.94
CA LEU A 94 -3.50 6.33 1.03
C LEU A 94 -4.53 6.97 0.11
N GLN A 95 -5.36 7.88 0.62
CA GLN A 95 -6.30 8.65 -0.18
C GLN A 95 -5.57 9.50 -1.23
N GLU A 96 -4.53 10.22 -0.83
CA GLU A 96 -3.73 11.04 -1.75
C GLU A 96 -3.05 10.20 -2.84
N ARG A 97 -2.53 9.01 -2.48
CA ARG A 97 -1.97 8.07 -3.47
C ARG A 97 -3.02 7.53 -4.42
N CYS A 98 -4.22 7.23 -3.92
CA CYS A 98 -5.34 6.76 -4.73
C CYS A 98 -5.76 7.83 -5.75
N GLU A 99 -5.91 9.09 -5.32
CA GLU A 99 -6.24 10.19 -6.22
C GLU A 99 -5.15 10.41 -7.28
N ARG A 100 -3.87 10.40 -6.89
CA ARG A 100 -2.75 10.48 -7.86
C ARG A 100 -2.76 9.33 -8.87
N GLN A 101 -3.14 8.12 -8.45
CA GLN A 101 -3.26 6.98 -9.36
C GLN A 101 -4.44 7.14 -10.32
N LYS A 102 -5.59 7.63 -9.86
CA LYS A 102 -6.75 7.93 -10.72
C LYS A 102 -6.38 8.98 -11.78
N GLU A 103 -5.74 10.08 -11.38
CA GLU A 103 -5.26 11.09 -12.33
C GLU A 103 -4.28 10.52 -13.35
N ARG A 104 -3.38 9.62 -12.92
CA ARG A 104 -2.45 8.96 -13.82
C ARG A 104 -3.18 8.05 -14.82
N ILE A 105 -4.21 7.32 -14.38
CA ILE A 105 -5.02 6.47 -15.25
C ILE A 105 -5.72 7.32 -16.31
N LEU A 106 -6.38 8.41 -15.91
CA LEU A 106 -7.04 9.33 -16.84
C LEU A 106 -6.07 9.89 -17.90
N LYS A 107 -4.85 10.26 -17.50
CA LYS A 107 -3.81 10.72 -18.45
C LYS A 107 -3.37 9.63 -19.42
N LEU A 108 -3.30 8.38 -18.95
CA LEU A 108 -2.96 7.24 -19.81
C LEU A 108 -4.08 6.91 -20.79
N GLU A 109 -5.33 6.98 -20.36
CA GLU A 109 -6.52 6.81 -21.21
C GLU A 109 -6.54 7.88 -22.31
N GLN A 110 -6.39 9.16 -21.94
CA GLN A 110 -6.32 10.25 -22.90
C GLN A 110 -5.19 10.07 -23.94
N ARG A 111 -4.01 9.60 -23.49
CA ARG A 111 -2.89 9.32 -24.40
C ARG A 111 -3.19 8.13 -25.31
N ASN A 112 -3.90 7.13 -24.81
CA ASN A 112 -4.31 5.97 -25.61
C ASN A 112 -5.28 6.40 -26.71
N ASP A 113 -6.30 7.19 -26.39
CA ASP A 113 -7.26 7.73 -27.36
C ASP A 113 -6.55 8.55 -28.47
N ALA A 114 -5.57 9.37 -28.08
CA ALA A 114 -4.75 10.13 -29.04
C ALA A 114 -3.90 9.22 -29.94
N LEU A 115 -3.32 8.15 -29.38
CA LEU A 115 -2.55 7.17 -30.15
C LEU A 115 -3.44 6.40 -31.13
N GLU A 116 -4.62 5.96 -30.71
CA GLU A 116 -5.57 5.23 -31.55
C GLU A 116 -6.08 6.12 -32.71
N THR A 117 -6.32 7.41 -32.44
CA THR A 117 -6.67 8.39 -33.48
C THR A 117 -5.51 8.57 -34.46
N SER A 118 -4.28 8.70 -33.96
CA SER A 118 -3.08 8.79 -34.82
C SER A 118 -2.88 7.53 -35.65
N GLU A 119 -3.14 6.34 -35.10
CA GLU A 119 -3.03 5.07 -35.82
C GLU A 119 -4.02 5.00 -36.99
N ARG A 120 -5.30 5.30 -36.72
CA ARG A 120 -6.32 5.36 -37.79
C ARG A 120 -5.96 6.36 -38.90
N ASN A 121 -5.42 7.52 -38.54
CA ASN A 121 -4.98 8.51 -39.54
C ASN A 121 -3.82 7.99 -40.40
N LYS A 122 -2.86 7.28 -39.80
CA LYS A 122 -1.74 6.66 -40.52
C LYS A 122 -2.20 5.52 -41.42
N GLU A 123 -3.13 4.69 -40.95
CA GLU A 123 -3.75 3.64 -41.77
C GLU A 123 -4.45 4.24 -42.99
N PHE A 124 -5.24 5.30 -42.79
CA PHE A 124 -5.89 6.01 -43.89
C PHE A 124 -4.88 6.57 -44.90
N LEU A 125 -3.82 7.23 -44.42
CA LEU A 125 -2.77 7.77 -45.30
C LEU A 125 -2.04 6.65 -46.06
N SER A 126 -1.76 5.52 -45.41
CA SER A 126 -1.15 4.35 -46.04
C SER A 126 -2.03 3.79 -47.15
N LEU A 127 -3.35 3.70 -46.91
CA LEU A 127 -4.33 3.27 -47.91
C LEU A 127 -4.35 4.22 -49.11
N ASP A 128 -4.42 5.54 -48.87
CA ASP A 128 -4.39 6.56 -49.93
C ASP A 128 -3.12 6.44 -50.80
N LEU A 129 -1.95 6.35 -50.16
CA LEU A 129 -0.68 6.15 -50.85
C LEU A 129 -0.64 4.84 -51.63
N GLY A 130 -1.20 3.75 -51.08
CA GLY A 130 -1.34 2.47 -51.78
C GLY A 130 -2.16 2.61 -53.06
N THR A 131 -3.33 3.26 -52.99
CA THR A 131 -4.18 3.49 -54.18
C THR A 131 -3.51 4.37 -55.23
N LYS A 132 -2.78 5.42 -54.82
CA LYS A 132 -1.99 6.26 -55.74
C LYS A 132 -0.85 5.49 -56.39
N LEU A 133 -0.20 4.60 -55.65
CA LEU A 133 0.83 3.72 -56.19
C LEU A 133 0.24 2.76 -57.23
N ASP A 134 -0.90 2.12 -56.94
CA ASP A 134 -1.58 1.24 -57.87
C ASP A 134 -1.96 1.96 -59.18
N GLN A 135 -2.48 3.18 -59.07
CA GLN A 135 -2.78 4.04 -60.23
C GLN A 135 -1.52 4.39 -61.04
N ALA A 136 -0.41 4.70 -60.36
CA ALA A 136 0.86 4.99 -61.03
C ALA A 136 1.40 3.75 -61.75
N VAL A 137 1.30 2.56 -61.14
CA VAL A 137 1.69 1.28 -61.74
C VAL A 137 0.84 0.99 -62.99
N GLU A 138 -0.48 1.17 -62.91
CA GLU A 138 -1.38 1.01 -64.07
C GLU A 138 -0.99 1.95 -65.21
N LYS A 139 -0.72 3.22 -64.89
CA LYS A 139 -0.27 4.21 -65.88
C LYS A 139 1.07 3.83 -66.52
N ILE A 140 2.03 3.34 -65.73
CA ILE A 140 3.32 2.86 -66.25
C ILE A 140 3.09 1.67 -67.20
N ALA A 141 2.27 0.69 -66.82
CA ALA A 141 1.99 -0.47 -67.66
C ALA A 141 1.31 -0.08 -69.00
N MET A 142 0.41 0.91 -68.99
CA MET A 142 -0.16 1.47 -70.23
C MET A 142 0.91 2.12 -71.11
N LEU A 143 1.78 2.96 -70.53
CA LEU A 143 2.85 3.63 -71.27
C LEU A 143 3.90 2.64 -71.81
N GLU A 144 4.24 1.60 -71.06
CA GLU A 144 5.12 0.52 -71.51
C GLU A 144 4.51 -0.23 -72.70
N SER A 145 3.20 -0.48 -72.68
CA SER A 145 2.48 -1.10 -73.80
C SER A 145 2.48 -0.20 -75.03
N GLU A 146 2.20 1.09 -74.88
CA GLU A 146 2.26 2.09 -75.97
C GLU A 146 3.66 2.20 -76.57
N LEU A 147 4.69 2.19 -75.72
CA LEU A 147 6.10 2.20 -76.15
C LEU A 147 6.44 0.93 -76.93
N HIS A 148 6.00 -0.23 -76.46
CA HIS A 148 6.23 -1.51 -77.13
C HIS A 148 5.55 -1.55 -78.50
N GLU A 149 4.29 -1.12 -78.61
CA GLU A 149 3.57 -1.02 -79.88
C GLU A 149 4.26 -0.05 -80.85
N LYS A 150 4.77 1.08 -80.33
CA LYS A 150 5.56 2.03 -81.14
C LYS A 150 6.84 1.41 -81.66
N GLN A 151 7.59 0.70 -80.81
CA GLN A 151 8.82 0.02 -81.18
C GLN A 151 8.55 -1.09 -82.21
N GLU A 152 7.47 -1.85 -82.07
CA GLU A 152 7.06 -2.86 -83.04
C GLU A 152 6.72 -2.24 -84.40
N ARG A 153 5.96 -1.14 -84.42
CA ARG A 153 5.68 -0.37 -85.65
C ARG A 153 6.96 0.14 -86.31
N GLU A 154 7.91 0.63 -85.55
CA GLU A 154 9.22 1.06 -86.08
C GLU A 154 10.00 -0.12 -86.67
N HIS A 155 10.04 -1.27 -85.99
CA HIS A 155 10.65 -2.50 -86.53
C HIS A 155 9.96 -3.02 -87.79
N GLU A 156 8.63 -2.97 -87.88
CA GLU A 156 7.89 -3.31 -89.09
C GLU A 156 8.19 -2.33 -90.24
N HIS A 157 8.31 -1.04 -89.94
CA HIS A 157 8.69 -0.03 -90.93
C HIS A 157 10.10 -0.30 -91.48
N ILE A 158 11.04 -0.66 -90.61
CA ILE A 158 12.39 -1.08 -91.01
C ILE A 158 12.32 -2.35 -91.88
N ARG A 159 11.61 -3.40 -91.45
CA ARG A 159 11.48 -4.66 -92.22
C ARG A 159 10.80 -4.47 -93.57
N THR A 160 9.81 -3.60 -93.67
CA THR A 160 9.12 -3.29 -94.94
C THR A 160 9.96 -2.40 -95.85
N SER A 161 10.77 -1.50 -95.28
CA SER A 161 11.78 -0.72 -96.01
C SER A 161 12.97 -1.56 -96.47
N GLU A 162 13.36 -2.60 -95.72
CA GLU A 162 14.44 -3.54 -96.05
C GLU A 162 14.00 -4.71 -96.93
N ARG A 163 12.71 -4.81 -97.29
CA ARG A 163 12.23 -5.85 -98.23
C ARG A 163 13.01 -5.69 -99.54
N PRO A 164 13.90 -6.63 -99.90
CA PRO A 164 14.75 -6.43 -101.06
C PRO A 164 13.86 -6.38 -102.30
N ARG A 165 13.84 -5.23 -102.97
CA ARG A 165 13.38 -5.17 -104.35
C ARG A 165 14.25 -6.17 -105.11
N LEU A 166 13.61 -7.18 -105.71
CA LEU A 166 14.27 -8.18 -106.54
C LEU A 166 14.90 -7.47 -107.74
N ILE A 167 16.14 -7.02 -107.59
CA ILE A 167 16.96 -6.50 -108.69
C ILE A 167 17.65 -7.73 -109.28
N VAL A 168 17.12 -8.20 -110.40
CA VAL A 168 17.83 -9.12 -111.28
C VAL A 168 18.90 -8.29 -111.99
N GLU A 169 20.14 -8.34 -111.50
CA GLU A 169 21.30 -7.76 -112.17
C GLU A 169 22.20 -8.89 -112.73
N PRO A 170 22.68 -8.80 -113.99
CA PRO A 170 23.43 -9.88 -114.61
C PRO A 170 24.81 -10.11 -113.98
N LEU A 171 25.14 -11.40 -113.82
CA LEU A 171 26.45 -11.97 -113.46
C LEU A 171 27.64 -11.15 -113.99
N ARG A 172 28.46 -10.64 -113.07
CA ARG A 172 29.87 -10.34 -113.32
C ARG A 172 30.74 -10.97 -112.24
N ASN A 173 31.63 -11.83 -112.71
CA ASN A 173 32.75 -12.40 -111.97
C ASN A 173 33.77 -11.30 -111.71
N ASP A 174 34.23 -11.12 -110.47
CA ASP A 174 35.61 -11.47 -110.09
C ASP A 174 35.88 -11.18 -108.60
N PRO A 175 36.87 -11.86 -107.98
CA PRO A 175 37.07 -11.92 -106.53
C PRO A 175 38.26 -11.08 -106.07
N GLU A 176 38.12 -10.35 -104.96
CA GLU A 176 39.25 -9.91 -104.11
C GLU A 176 38.66 -9.34 -102.82
N MET A 177 38.66 -10.09 -101.70
CA MET A 177 39.71 -10.09 -100.67
C MET A 177 40.08 -8.67 -100.20
N LEU A 178 39.57 -8.26 -99.04
CA LEU A 178 40.34 -7.47 -98.05
C LEU A 178 39.73 -7.65 -96.63
N PRO A 179 40.55 -7.55 -95.56
CA PRO A 179 40.28 -8.09 -94.23
C PRO A 179 40.02 -7.02 -93.14
N ASP A 180 40.00 -7.52 -91.91
CA ASP A 180 40.34 -6.89 -90.62
C ASP A 180 39.29 -6.10 -89.83
N GLU A 181 38.79 -6.78 -88.78
CA GLU A 181 38.54 -6.22 -87.45
C GLU A 181 39.80 -5.48 -86.92
N PRO A 182 39.66 -4.40 -86.11
CA PRO A 182 39.32 -4.60 -84.70
C PRO A 182 38.50 -3.50 -84.01
N SER A 183 37.83 -3.94 -82.94
CA SER A 183 37.34 -3.15 -81.80
C SER A 183 38.39 -2.16 -81.28
N PRO A 184 37.98 -0.94 -80.89
CA PRO A 184 38.11 -0.58 -79.48
C PRO A 184 36.96 0.31 -78.95
N GLY A 185 36.34 -0.08 -77.82
CA GLY A 185 35.81 0.90 -76.87
C GLY A 185 36.96 1.59 -76.10
N PRO A 186 36.73 2.48 -75.12
CA PRO A 186 35.46 2.94 -74.53
C PRO A 186 35.36 4.49 -74.36
N SER A 187 34.18 5.03 -74.02
CA SER A 187 34.08 6.22 -73.15
C SER A 187 32.72 6.32 -72.47
N LYS A 188 32.79 6.63 -71.18
CA LYS A 188 31.69 6.89 -70.26
C LYS A 188 31.06 8.24 -70.60
N GLU A 189 29.74 8.32 -70.67
CA GLU A 189 29.05 9.54 -70.23
C GLU A 189 27.65 9.18 -69.70
N GLU A 190 27.37 9.71 -68.53
CA GLU A 190 26.26 9.40 -67.64
C GLU A 190 24.97 10.04 -68.16
N PHE A 191 24.01 9.24 -68.63
CA PHE A 191 22.61 9.68 -68.68
C PHE A 191 21.96 9.44 -67.32
N ARG A 192 22.16 10.37 -66.39
CA ARG A 192 21.26 10.56 -65.24
C ARG A 192 20.03 11.29 -65.76
N MET A 193 18.88 10.62 -65.80
CA MET A 193 17.60 11.34 -65.88
C MET A 193 17.34 11.97 -64.50
N SER A 194 17.29 13.30 -64.44
CA SER A 194 16.94 14.06 -63.24
C SER A 194 15.46 13.87 -62.90
N ILE A 195 15.19 13.70 -61.60
CA ILE A 195 13.88 13.43 -60.96
C ILE A 195 13.06 14.73 -60.73
N ASP A 196 13.49 15.86 -61.25
CA ASP A 196 12.97 17.18 -60.85
C ASP A 196 11.68 17.66 -61.54
N ASP A 197 10.96 16.81 -62.27
CA ASP A 197 9.68 17.20 -62.93
C ASP A 197 8.43 16.50 -62.36
N VAL A 198 8.45 16.20 -61.05
CA VAL A 198 7.22 15.89 -60.29
C VAL A 198 7.14 16.85 -59.10
N HIS A 199 6.46 17.98 -59.30
CA HIS A 199 6.15 18.92 -58.21
C HIS A 199 5.27 18.23 -57.15
N MET A 200 5.84 17.99 -55.97
CA MET A 200 5.21 17.42 -54.76
C MET A 200 5.14 18.48 -53.65
N GLU A 201 4.95 19.76 -53.99
CA GLU A 201 4.97 20.87 -53.03
C GLU A 201 3.83 20.73 -51.98
N ASP A 202 2.64 20.26 -52.40
CA ASP A 202 1.46 20.12 -51.51
C ASP A 202 1.58 18.98 -50.47
N VAL A 203 2.40 17.96 -50.71
CA VAL A 203 2.58 16.81 -49.79
C VAL A 203 3.67 17.10 -48.77
N GLN A 204 4.63 17.94 -49.13
CA GLN A 204 5.77 18.25 -48.27
C GLN A 204 5.38 19.25 -47.18
N ASP A 205 4.59 20.28 -47.52
CA ASP A 205 4.10 21.29 -46.57
C ASP A 205 3.13 20.69 -45.52
N THR A 206 2.27 19.75 -45.92
CA THR A 206 1.34 19.07 -45.00
C THR A 206 2.04 18.09 -44.07
N MET A 207 3.13 17.47 -44.53
CA MET A 207 3.94 16.55 -43.72
C MET A 207 4.83 17.31 -42.73
N GLU A 208 5.45 18.43 -43.14
CA GLU A 208 6.25 19.27 -42.25
C GLU A 208 5.41 19.92 -41.14
N GLU A 209 4.20 20.41 -41.44
CA GLU A 209 3.29 20.97 -40.43
C GLU A 209 2.85 19.91 -39.39
N THR A 210 2.69 18.65 -39.81
CA THR A 210 2.32 17.54 -38.92
C THR A 210 3.51 17.08 -38.07
N ILE A 211 4.73 17.12 -38.60
CA ILE A 211 5.96 16.77 -37.88
C ILE A 211 6.32 17.86 -36.87
N SER A 212 6.18 19.14 -37.21
CA SER A 212 6.41 20.26 -36.28
C SER A 212 5.43 20.24 -35.09
N LYS A 213 4.17 19.81 -35.29
CA LYS A 213 3.19 19.63 -34.21
C LYS A 213 3.52 18.47 -33.26
N ILE A 214 4.35 17.52 -33.68
CA ILE A 214 4.83 16.40 -32.85
C ILE A 214 6.03 16.85 -32.00
N ASP A 215 6.90 17.72 -32.53
CA ASP A 215 8.12 18.19 -31.84
C ASP A 215 7.85 19.31 -30.81
N GLU A 216 6.75 20.07 -30.96
CA GLU A 216 6.31 21.07 -29.95
C GLU A 216 5.69 20.45 -28.69
N VAL A 217 5.41 19.14 -28.67
CA VAL A 217 5.02 18.43 -27.43
C VAL A 217 6.28 18.19 -26.60
N CYS A 218 6.78 19.27 -25.98
CA CYS A 218 7.87 19.25 -25.02
C CYS A 218 7.63 18.15 -23.98
N ILE A 219 8.46 17.13 -24.06
CA ILE A 219 8.65 16.11 -23.05
C ILE A 219 9.22 16.80 -21.80
N ASP A 220 8.35 17.29 -20.92
CA ASP A 220 8.71 17.59 -19.53
C ASP A 220 8.77 16.26 -18.74
N ASP A 221 9.61 15.33 -19.22
CA ASP A 221 9.97 14.16 -18.43
C ASP A 221 10.96 14.59 -17.33
N ASN A 222 10.45 14.54 -16.11
CA ASN A 222 11.13 13.78 -15.06
C ASN A 222 12.41 14.39 -14.44
N LYS A 223 12.36 15.65 -13.98
CA LYS A 223 13.42 16.22 -13.11
C LYS A 223 13.14 16.22 -11.60
N ASN A 224 11.99 15.76 -11.11
CA ASN A 224 11.66 15.86 -9.67
C ASN A 224 11.45 14.54 -8.90
N ILE A 225 11.71 13.37 -9.51
CA ILE A 225 11.48 12.08 -8.83
C ILE A 225 12.78 11.37 -8.41
N GLN A 226 13.95 11.72 -8.97
CA GLN A 226 15.20 11.03 -8.63
C GLN A 226 16.03 11.64 -7.47
N ALA A 227 15.67 12.80 -6.92
CA ALA A 227 16.48 13.44 -5.88
C ALA A 227 16.15 13.00 -4.43
N LYS A 228 15.06 12.26 -4.18
CA LYS A 228 14.62 11.96 -2.79
C LYS A 228 14.63 10.49 -2.37
N ASN A 229 15.10 9.59 -3.23
CA ASN A 229 15.18 8.14 -2.91
C ASN A 229 16.62 7.62 -2.68
N ARG A 230 17.59 8.50 -2.41
CA ARG A 230 18.87 8.10 -1.80
C ARG A 230 18.77 8.18 -0.28
N SER A 231 18.01 7.28 0.32
CA SER A 231 18.11 6.99 1.74
C SER A 231 17.49 5.62 2.04
N VAL A 232 18.37 4.67 2.34
CA VAL A 232 18.10 3.34 2.92
C VAL A 232 17.54 2.30 1.94
N SER A 233 18.46 1.77 1.11
CA SER A 233 18.37 0.40 0.64
C SER A 233 18.69 -0.57 1.79
N THR A 234 17.66 -1.14 2.41
CA THR A 234 17.76 -2.49 2.98
C THR A 234 16.65 -3.29 2.34
N GLY A 235 17.06 -4.22 1.46
CA GLY A 235 16.16 -4.95 0.58
C GLY A 235 15.16 -5.80 1.36
N THR A 236 13.91 -5.73 0.92
CA THR A 236 12.88 -6.72 1.24
C THR A 236 11.84 -6.68 0.11
N GLY A 237 12.13 -7.39 -0.98
CA GLY A 237 11.11 -7.72 -1.97
C GLY A 237 9.98 -8.54 -1.33
N ALA A 238 8.85 -8.69 -2.03
CA ALA A 238 7.60 -9.28 -1.55
C ALA A 238 7.75 -10.55 -0.68
N GLY A 239 8.77 -11.40 -0.93
CA GLY A 239 9.08 -12.57 -0.10
C GLY A 239 9.43 -12.27 1.35
N ALA A 240 10.04 -11.11 1.65
CA ALA A 240 10.36 -10.73 3.02
C ALA A 240 9.15 -10.16 3.78
N CYS A 241 8.19 -9.55 3.08
CA CYS A 241 6.88 -9.22 3.66
C CYS A 241 6.11 -10.49 4.03
N ILE A 242 6.15 -11.51 3.16
CA ILE A 242 5.53 -12.82 3.43
C ILE A 242 6.21 -13.51 4.62
N ASN A 243 7.54 -13.56 4.66
CA ASN A 243 8.26 -14.16 5.79
C ASN A 243 8.00 -13.43 7.12
N ARG A 244 7.80 -12.10 7.09
CA ARG A 244 7.43 -11.32 8.28
C ARG A 244 6.01 -11.65 8.75
N ILE A 245 5.07 -11.79 7.83
CA ILE A 245 3.70 -12.22 8.12
C ILE A 245 3.69 -13.63 8.73
N VAL A 246 4.40 -14.59 8.11
CA VAL A 246 4.51 -15.97 8.62
C VAL A 246 5.12 -15.99 10.02
N LYS A 247 6.17 -15.19 10.28
CA LYS A 247 6.79 -15.10 11.61
C LYS A 247 5.88 -14.47 12.67
N ASP A 248 5.09 -13.47 12.30
CA ASP A 248 4.08 -12.86 13.19
C ASP A 248 2.93 -13.83 13.50
N LEU A 249 2.50 -14.62 12.51
CA LEU A 249 1.53 -15.69 12.71
C LEU A 249 2.07 -16.78 13.65
N MET A 250 3.31 -17.25 13.45
CA MET A 250 3.93 -18.25 14.33
C MET A 250 4.00 -17.78 15.79
N THR A 251 4.43 -16.53 16.02
CA THR A 251 4.50 -15.98 17.39
C THR A 251 3.12 -15.76 18.03
N LYS A 252 2.08 -15.45 17.23
CA LYS A 252 0.70 -15.39 17.72
C LYS A 252 0.17 -16.78 18.09
N VAL A 253 0.48 -17.80 17.29
CA VAL A 253 0.12 -19.20 17.59
C VAL A 253 0.81 -19.67 18.86
N GLU A 254 2.11 -19.42 19.04
CA GLU A 254 2.84 -19.76 20.26
C GLU A 254 2.24 -19.08 21.52
N ARG A 255 1.82 -17.82 21.40
CA ARG A 255 1.11 -17.12 22.49
C ARG A 255 -0.25 -17.75 22.80
N LEU A 256 -1.01 -18.12 21.78
CA LEU A 256 -2.30 -18.80 21.97
C LEU A 256 -2.10 -20.16 22.63
N ASP A 257 -1.09 -20.93 22.23
CA ASP A 257 -0.76 -22.21 22.86
C ASP A 257 -0.30 -22.03 24.31
N SER A 258 0.45 -20.97 24.61
CA SER A 258 0.84 -20.63 25.98
C SER A 258 -0.38 -20.27 26.85
N ILE A 259 -1.32 -19.49 26.31
CA ILE A 259 -2.57 -19.13 27.00
C ILE A 259 -3.44 -20.38 27.21
N LEU A 260 -3.61 -21.21 26.18
CA LEU A 260 -4.40 -22.45 26.26
C LEU A 260 -3.78 -23.45 27.22
N SER A 261 -2.44 -23.56 27.25
CA SER A 261 -1.72 -24.38 28.22
C SER A 261 -1.92 -23.87 29.64
N THR A 262 -1.84 -22.55 29.84
CA THR A 262 -2.12 -21.91 31.14
C THR A 262 -3.55 -22.17 31.61
N ILE A 263 -4.55 -22.01 30.73
CA ILE A 263 -5.96 -22.29 31.03
C ILE A 263 -6.16 -23.79 31.36
N ARG A 264 -5.50 -24.70 30.62
CA ARG A 264 -5.57 -26.13 30.89
C ARG A 264 -4.98 -26.49 32.25
N VAL A 265 -3.84 -25.90 32.62
CA VAL A 265 -3.22 -26.07 33.95
C VAL A 265 -4.10 -25.48 35.05
N SER A 266 -4.65 -24.27 34.88
CA SER A 266 -5.57 -23.66 35.84
C SER A 266 -6.84 -24.48 36.04
N ASN A 267 -7.41 -25.07 34.98
CA ASN A 267 -8.57 -25.95 35.09
C ASN A 267 -8.23 -27.31 35.74
N SER A 268 -7.04 -27.87 35.50
CA SER A 268 -6.57 -29.06 36.20
C SER A 268 -6.30 -28.81 37.69
N SER A 269 -5.82 -27.61 38.06
CA SER A 269 -5.65 -27.21 39.46
C SER A 269 -6.96 -26.94 40.18
N ASN A 270 -7.96 -26.36 39.49
CA ASN A 270 -9.30 -26.14 40.07
C ASN A 270 -10.08 -27.44 40.31
N ASN A 271 -9.97 -28.43 39.42
CA ASN A 271 -10.64 -29.72 39.61
C ASN A 271 -10.06 -30.56 40.76
N ASN A 272 -8.80 -30.34 41.14
CA ASN A 272 -8.21 -30.99 42.31
C ASN A 272 -8.54 -30.30 43.65
N SER A 273 -9.01 -29.03 43.63
CA SER A 273 -9.37 -28.31 44.85
C SER A 273 -10.82 -28.56 45.31
N VAL A 274 -11.71 -29.00 44.40
CA VAL A 274 -13.15 -29.17 44.69
C VAL A 274 -13.47 -30.55 45.31
N HIS A 275 -12.52 -31.49 45.34
CA HIS A 275 -12.77 -32.86 45.80
C HIS A 275 -12.45 -33.13 47.30
N LEU A 276 -12.23 -32.09 48.12
CA LEU A 276 -11.76 -32.26 49.51
C LEU A 276 -12.66 -31.68 50.63
N THR A 277 -13.91 -31.28 50.36
CA THR A 277 -14.72 -30.60 51.41
C THR A 277 -16.16 -31.04 51.64
N THR A 278 -16.63 -32.20 51.14
CA THR A 278 -18.00 -32.65 51.45
C THR A 278 -18.08 -34.13 51.80
N THR A 279 -17.70 -34.51 53.03
CA THR A 279 -18.32 -35.63 53.75
C THR A 279 -18.16 -35.47 55.27
N ARG A 280 -19.05 -34.72 55.93
CA ARG A 280 -19.42 -34.97 57.34
C ARG A 280 -20.72 -34.25 57.71
N ALA A 281 -21.81 -35.01 57.71
CA ALA A 281 -22.98 -34.87 58.57
C ALA A 281 -23.66 -36.24 58.64
#